data_AF-A0A7L1C5H9-F1
#
_entry.id   AF-A0A7L1C5H9-F1
#
_cell.length_a   1.000
_cell.length_b   1.000
_cell.length_c   1.000
_cell.angle_alpha   90.00
_cell.angle_beta   90.00
_cell.angle_gamma   90.00
#
_symmetry.space_group_name_H-M   'P 1'
#
loop_
_entity.id
_entity.type
_entity.pdbx_description
1 polymer ?
#
loop_
_entity_poly.entity_id
_entity_poly.type
_entity_poly.pdbx_seq_one_letter_code
_entity_poly.pdbx_strand_id
1 'polypeptide(L)'
;VAEIRAQLVEQLKCLDQQCELRVQLLQDLQDFFRKKAEIEMDYSRNLEKLAERFLAKTRSTKDQQFKKDQNVLSPVNCWNLLLNQVKRESRDHTTLSDIYLNNIIPRFVQVSEDSGRLFKKSKEVGLQLQEDLMKVLNELYTVMKTYHMYNADSISAQSKLKEAEKQEEKQIGKSVKQEDKQTPRSPDSTSNVKFEEKHVRRSSVKKIEKMKEKRQAKYTENRLKAIKARNEYLLALEATNASVFKYYIHDLSDLIDCCDLGYHASLNRALRTFLSAELNLEQSKHEGLDAIENAVENLDANSDKQRLMEMYNNVFCPPMKFEFQPHMGDMESQLCAQQPVQSELVQRCQQLQSRLSTLKIENEEV
;
A
#
# COMPACT_ATOMS: atom_id res chain seq x y z
N VAL A 1 32.89 -15.14 10.12
CA VAL A 1 32.08 -14.82 11.32
C VAL A 1 31.93 -13.32 11.54
N ALA A 2 33.02 -12.53 11.59
CA ALA A 2 32.93 -11.08 11.79
C ALA A 2 32.13 -10.36 10.70
N GLU A 3 32.36 -10.70 9.42
CA GLU A 3 31.62 -10.14 8.27
C GLU A 3 30.12 -10.49 8.33
N ILE A 4 29.78 -11.75 8.62
CA ILE A 4 28.40 -12.19 8.81
C ILE A 4 27.75 -11.36 9.93
N ARG A 5 28.38 -11.26 11.11
CA ARG A 5 27.87 -10.47 12.23
C ARG A 5 27.61 -9.01 11.83
N ALA A 6 28.50 -8.38 11.07
CA ALA A 6 28.29 -7.02 10.58
C ALA A 6 27.06 -6.94 9.65
N GLN A 7 26.92 -7.90 8.73
CA GLN A 7 25.76 -7.95 7.84
C GLN A 7 24.44 -8.16 8.58
N LEU A 8 24.42 -9.01 9.62
CA LEU A 8 23.24 -9.24 10.46
C LEU A 8 22.74 -7.94 11.13
N VAL A 9 23.68 -7.11 11.61
CA VAL A 9 23.35 -5.79 12.18
C VAL A 9 22.78 -4.85 11.13
N GLU A 10 23.35 -4.82 9.92
CA GLU A 10 22.82 -4.01 8.82
C GLU A 10 21.43 -4.48 8.34
N GLN A 11 21.15 -5.79 8.36
CA GLN A 11 19.82 -6.32 8.07
C GLN A 11 18.77 -5.80 9.06
N LEU A 12 19.07 -5.81 10.36
CA LEU A 12 18.15 -5.25 11.37
C LEU A 12 17.93 -3.75 11.20
N LYS A 13 18.98 -2.98 10.93
CA LYS A 13 18.86 -1.54 10.65
C LYS A 13 17.97 -1.27 9.43
N CYS A 14 18.12 -2.07 8.38
CA CYS A 14 17.30 -1.97 7.19
C CYS A 14 15.82 -2.22 7.52
N LEU A 15 15.52 -3.28 8.29
CA LEU A 15 14.15 -3.58 8.73
C LEU A 15 13.56 -2.47 9.62
N ASP A 16 14.35 -1.93 10.56
CA ASP A 16 13.97 -0.78 11.40
C ASP A 16 13.62 0.44 10.54
N GLN A 17 14.48 0.79 9.59
CA GLN A 17 14.25 1.92 8.69
C GLN A 17 13.00 1.72 7.82
N GLN A 18 12.77 0.52 7.30
CA GLN A 18 11.56 0.23 6.52
C GLN A 18 10.28 0.37 7.36
N CYS A 19 10.32 -0.04 8.63
CA CYS A 19 9.20 0.19 9.54
C CYS A 19 8.94 1.68 9.78
N GLU A 20 9.99 2.46 10.05
CA GLU A 20 9.89 3.90 10.25
C GLU A 20 9.27 4.60 9.02
N LEU A 21 9.71 4.24 7.81
CA LEU A 21 9.16 4.79 6.57
C LEU A 21 7.67 4.46 6.40
N ARG A 22 7.24 3.25 6.76
CA ARG A 22 5.82 2.86 6.70
C ARG A 22 4.97 3.61 7.71
N VAL A 23 5.46 3.75 8.94
CA VAL A 23 4.78 4.53 9.99
C VAL A 23 4.66 5.99 9.57
N GLN A 24 5.73 6.57 9.02
CA GLN A 24 5.72 7.93 8.49
C GLN A 24 4.70 8.11 7.37
N LEU A 25 4.67 7.21 6.39
CA LEU A 25 3.68 7.27 5.31
C LEU A 25 2.24 7.22 5.84
N LEU A 26 1.97 6.35 6.81
CA LEU A 26 0.64 6.28 7.43
C LEU A 26 0.29 7.55 8.21
N GLN A 27 1.29 8.21 8.83
CA GLN A 27 1.10 9.50 9.48
C GLN A 27 0.78 10.59 8.45
N ASP A 28 1.55 10.65 7.36
CA ASP A 28 1.33 11.61 6.27
C ASP A 28 -0.06 11.43 5.65
N LEU A 29 -0.52 10.18 5.46
CA LEU A 29 -1.86 9.88 4.97
C LEU A 29 -2.95 10.38 5.92
N GLN A 30 -2.78 10.19 7.24
CA GLN A 30 -3.73 10.69 8.23
C GLN A 30 -3.82 12.22 8.20
N ASP A 31 -2.67 12.89 8.15
CA ASP A 31 -2.60 14.35 8.14
C ASP A 31 -3.16 14.92 6.84
N PHE A 32 -2.88 14.27 5.71
CA PHE A 32 -3.46 14.59 4.41
C PHE A 32 -4.99 14.53 4.45
N PHE A 33 -5.58 13.42 4.91
CA PHE A 33 -7.03 13.28 4.95
C PHE A 33 -7.68 14.21 5.98
N ARG A 34 -6.99 14.54 7.07
CA ARG A 34 -7.46 15.55 8.02
C ARG A 34 -7.53 16.92 7.34
N LYS A 35 -6.49 17.32 6.61
CA LYS A 35 -6.49 18.58 5.86
C LYS A 35 -7.52 18.58 4.74
N LYS A 36 -7.66 17.47 4.00
CA LYS A 36 -8.69 17.34 2.96
C LYS A 36 -10.09 17.49 3.56
N ALA A 37 -10.37 16.82 4.68
CA ALA A 37 -11.66 16.93 5.39
C ALA A 37 -12.01 18.37 5.80
N GLU A 38 -11.03 19.14 6.27
CA GLU A 38 -11.21 20.58 6.55
C GLU A 38 -11.61 21.37 5.29
N ILE A 39 -10.92 21.12 4.18
CA ILE A 39 -11.20 21.78 2.89
C ILE A 39 -12.61 21.42 2.40
N GLU A 40 -13.00 20.15 2.46
CA GLU A 40 -14.36 19.71 2.09
C GLU A 40 -15.43 20.40 2.94
N MET A 41 -15.21 20.54 4.25
CA MET A 41 -16.15 21.24 5.14
C MET A 41 -16.23 22.73 4.89
N ASP A 42 -15.11 23.38 4.57
CA ASP A 42 -15.10 24.80 4.21
C ASP A 42 -15.84 25.04 2.89
N TYR A 43 -15.63 24.17 1.89
CA TYR A 43 -16.36 24.22 0.62
C TYR A 43 -17.87 24.01 0.83
N SER A 44 -18.25 22.97 1.57
CA SER A 44 -19.64 22.70 1.96
C SER A 44 -20.30 23.90 2.64
N ARG A 45 -19.66 24.49 3.66
CA ARG A 45 -20.16 25.68 4.37
C ARG A 45 -20.36 26.89 3.46
N ASN A 46 -19.50 27.06 2.45
CA ASN A 46 -19.64 28.15 1.48
C ASN A 46 -20.81 27.91 0.51
N LEU A 47 -21.03 26.67 0.07
CA LEU A 47 -22.18 26.30 -0.74
C LEU A 47 -23.50 26.45 0.03
N GLU A 48 -23.57 26.02 1.29
CA GLU A 48 -24.79 26.20 2.10
C GLU A 48 -25.16 27.67 2.22
N LYS A 49 -24.18 28.53 2.57
CA LYS A 49 -24.38 29.99 2.65
C LYS A 49 -24.84 30.59 1.32
N LEU A 50 -24.31 30.10 0.20
CA LEU A 50 -24.72 30.53 -1.13
C LEU A 50 -26.21 30.20 -1.36
N ALA A 51 -26.61 28.95 -1.14
CA ALA A 51 -28.00 28.52 -1.31
C ALA A 51 -28.95 29.25 -0.36
N GLU A 52 -28.63 29.35 0.93
CA GLU A 52 -29.45 30.03 1.94
C GLU A 52 -29.68 31.51 1.60
N ARG A 53 -28.64 32.22 1.15
CA ARG A 53 -28.72 33.64 0.77
C ARG A 53 -29.78 33.87 -0.31
N PHE A 54 -29.88 32.97 -1.28
CA PHE A 54 -30.82 33.11 -2.38
C PHE A 54 -32.21 32.55 -2.06
N LEU A 55 -32.30 31.47 -1.28
CA LEU A 55 -33.58 30.95 -0.79
C LEU A 55 -34.31 31.92 0.15
N ALA A 56 -33.58 32.62 1.02
CA ALA A 56 -34.15 33.61 1.93
C ALA A 56 -34.73 34.81 1.17
N LYS A 57 -34.06 35.26 0.10
CA LYS A 57 -34.55 36.33 -0.77
C LYS A 57 -35.85 35.94 -1.49
N THR A 58 -35.91 34.72 -2.03
CA THR A 58 -37.11 34.22 -2.73
C THR A 58 -38.32 34.07 -1.80
N ARG A 59 -38.11 33.76 -0.51
CA ARG A 59 -39.20 33.66 0.50
C ARG A 59 -39.67 35.01 1.06
N SER A 60 -38.86 36.07 0.95
CA SER A 60 -39.17 37.39 1.51
C SER A 60 -40.09 38.24 0.62
N THR A 61 -40.26 37.88 -0.65
CA THR A 61 -41.23 38.52 -1.54
C THR A 61 -42.64 38.08 -1.12
N LYS A 62 -43.52 39.04 -0.82
CA LYS A 62 -44.86 38.85 -0.24
C LYS A 62 -45.87 38.18 -1.21
N ASP A 63 -45.61 36.96 -1.65
CA ASP A 63 -46.52 36.16 -2.47
C ASP A 63 -46.73 34.77 -1.87
N GLN A 64 -47.12 34.74 -0.58
CA GLN A 64 -47.53 33.51 0.12
C GLN A 64 -48.82 32.88 -0.42
N GLN A 65 -49.39 33.39 -1.52
CA GLN A 65 -50.64 32.88 -2.10
C GLN A 65 -50.44 31.74 -3.11
N PHE A 66 -49.22 31.49 -3.58
CA PHE A 66 -48.93 30.48 -4.61
C PHE A 66 -48.39 29.15 -4.04
N LYS A 67 -48.88 28.72 -2.88
CA LYS A 67 -48.58 27.41 -2.29
C LYS A 67 -49.39 26.30 -2.97
N LYS A 68 -49.12 26.03 -4.24
CA LYS A 68 -49.28 24.72 -4.88
C LYS A 68 -48.20 24.63 -5.95
N ASP A 69 -47.34 23.62 -5.87
CA ASP A 69 -46.20 23.36 -6.76
C ASP A 69 -46.55 23.28 -8.28
N GLN A 70 -47.83 23.40 -8.66
CA GLN A 70 -48.31 23.26 -10.03
C GLN A 70 -48.16 24.51 -10.93
N ASN A 71 -47.92 25.70 -10.39
CA ASN A 71 -47.94 26.95 -11.17
C ASN A 71 -46.59 27.70 -11.24
N VAL A 72 -45.47 27.00 -11.06
CA VAL A 72 -44.13 27.63 -11.15
C VAL A 72 -43.75 27.83 -12.61
N LEU A 73 -43.50 29.07 -13.04
CA LEU A 73 -43.02 29.38 -14.40
C LEU A 73 -41.71 28.64 -14.70
N SER A 74 -41.50 28.25 -15.95
CA SER A 74 -40.36 27.40 -16.35
C SER A 74 -38.97 27.95 -15.95
N PRO A 75 -38.67 29.27 -16.01
CA PRO A 75 -37.39 29.80 -15.55
C PRO A 75 -37.24 29.77 -14.02
N VAL A 76 -38.34 29.91 -13.29
CA VAL A 76 -38.35 29.83 -11.82
C VAL A 76 -38.09 28.38 -11.38
N ASN A 77 -38.60 27.40 -12.13
CA ASN A 77 -38.29 25.99 -11.89
C ASN A 77 -36.79 25.70 -12.08
N CYS A 78 -36.19 26.19 -13.18
CA CYS A 78 -34.74 26.08 -13.40
C CYS A 78 -33.94 26.70 -12.25
N TRP A 79 -34.33 27.89 -11.80
CA TRP A 79 -33.70 28.56 -10.66
C TRP A 79 -33.79 27.74 -9.36
N ASN A 80 -34.97 27.17 -9.07
CA ASN A 80 -35.15 26.35 -7.88
C ASN A 80 -34.28 25.08 -7.91
N LEU A 81 -34.18 24.42 -9.07
CA LEU A 81 -33.34 23.23 -9.24
C LEU A 81 -31.85 23.56 -9.13
N LEU A 82 -31.41 24.71 -9.65
CA LEU A 82 -30.04 25.20 -9.46
C LEU A 82 -29.70 25.39 -7.98
N LEU A 83 -30.59 26.02 -7.20
CA LEU A 83 -30.40 26.18 -5.76
C LEU A 83 -30.43 24.84 -5.00
N ASN A 84 -31.29 23.91 -5.40
CA ASN A 84 -31.33 22.57 -4.82
C ASN A 84 -30.06 21.79 -5.10
N GLN A 85 -29.45 21.96 -6.28
CA GLN A 85 -28.19 21.31 -6.61
C GLN A 85 -27.03 21.81 -5.74
N VAL A 86 -26.94 23.13 -5.50
CA VAL A 86 -25.94 23.69 -4.57
C VAL A 86 -26.11 23.11 -3.16
N LYS A 87 -27.36 22.91 -2.70
CA LYS A 87 -27.62 22.27 -1.40
C LYS A 87 -27.28 20.79 -1.36
N ARG A 88 -27.50 20.07 -2.47
CA ARG A 88 -27.11 18.68 -2.62
C ARG A 88 -25.59 18.56 -2.50
N GLU A 89 -24.84 19.33 -3.30
CA GLU A 89 -23.37 19.36 -3.23
C GLU A 89 -22.87 19.74 -1.83
N SER A 90 -23.45 20.75 -1.19
CA SER A 90 -23.13 21.13 0.20
C SER A 90 -23.18 19.91 1.16
N ARG A 91 -24.26 19.11 1.09
CA ARG A 91 -24.43 17.92 1.95
C ARG A 91 -23.49 16.78 1.57
N ASP A 92 -23.24 16.59 0.28
CA ASP A 92 -22.35 15.54 -0.21
C ASP A 92 -20.92 15.81 0.25
N HIS A 93 -20.45 17.06 0.19
CA HIS A 93 -19.14 17.46 0.70
C HIS A 93 -19.03 17.35 2.24
N THR A 94 -20.12 17.61 2.99
CA THR A 94 -20.15 17.31 4.44
C THR A 94 -19.99 15.81 4.67
N THR A 95 -20.74 14.98 3.94
CA THR A 95 -20.67 13.52 4.05
C THR A 95 -19.28 13.00 3.70
N LEU A 96 -18.65 13.57 2.67
CA LEU A 96 -17.29 13.21 2.26
C LEU A 96 -16.26 13.52 3.36
N SER A 97 -16.37 14.69 4.00
CA SER A 97 -15.53 15.04 5.15
C SER A 97 -15.74 14.08 6.33
N ASP A 98 -16.99 13.75 6.65
CA ASP A 98 -17.32 12.79 7.70
C ASP A 98 -16.74 11.40 7.40
N ILE A 99 -16.76 10.96 6.14
CA ILE A 99 -16.13 9.69 5.73
C ILE A 99 -14.61 9.75 5.97
N TYR A 100 -13.96 10.86 5.63
CA TYR A 100 -12.53 11.02 5.87
C TYR A 100 -12.19 10.94 7.36
N LEU A 101 -12.90 11.71 8.19
CA LEU A 101 -12.65 11.81 9.63
C LEU A 101 -13.02 10.54 10.39
N ASN A 102 -14.14 9.92 10.06
CA ASN A 102 -14.72 8.84 10.88
C ASN A 102 -14.49 7.44 10.30
N ASN A 103 -14.08 7.31 9.03
CA ASN A 103 -13.80 6.00 8.43
C ASN A 103 -12.37 5.86 7.94
N ILE A 104 -11.85 6.82 7.17
CA ILE A 104 -10.54 6.66 6.52
C ILE A 104 -9.39 6.88 7.50
N ILE A 105 -9.36 8.01 8.21
CA ILE A 105 -8.32 8.32 9.19
C ILE A 105 -8.22 7.23 10.29
N PRO A 106 -9.33 6.77 10.91
CA PRO A 106 -9.26 5.71 11.91
C PRO A 106 -8.70 4.39 11.36
N ARG A 107 -8.94 4.09 10.07
CA ARG A 107 -8.32 2.91 9.44
C ARG A 107 -6.80 3.06 9.35
N PHE A 108 -6.27 4.23 8.99
CA PHE A 108 -4.81 4.43 8.98
C PHE A 108 -4.20 4.41 10.38
N VAL A 109 -4.88 4.96 11.38
CA VAL A 109 -4.48 4.85 12.80
C VAL A 109 -4.37 3.38 13.20
N GLN A 110 -5.41 2.59 12.94
CA GLN A 110 -5.43 1.16 13.26
C GLN A 110 -4.31 0.41 12.52
N VAL A 111 -4.11 0.68 11.23
CA VAL A 111 -3.02 0.04 10.46
C VAL A 111 -1.65 0.42 11.02
N SER A 112 -1.46 1.65 11.49
CA SER A 112 -0.20 2.09 12.11
C SER A 112 0.08 1.35 13.41
N GLU A 113 -0.93 1.23 14.28
CA GLU A 113 -0.84 0.46 15.54
C GLU A 113 -0.56 -1.03 15.28
N ASP A 114 -1.27 -1.62 14.31
CA ASP A 114 -1.09 -3.02 13.92
C ASP A 114 0.31 -3.26 13.34
N SER A 115 0.78 -2.40 12.44
CA SER A 115 2.14 -2.45 11.88
C SER A 115 3.20 -2.32 12.97
N GLY A 116 3.04 -1.40 13.94
CA GLY A 116 3.98 -1.27 15.05
C GLY A 116 4.05 -2.52 15.93
N ARG A 117 2.91 -3.12 16.26
CA ARG A 117 2.85 -4.38 17.04
C ARG A 117 3.47 -5.55 16.28
N LEU A 118 3.14 -5.68 15.00
CA LEU A 118 3.63 -6.74 14.14
C LEU A 118 5.14 -6.63 13.94
N PHE A 119 5.64 -5.43 13.65
CA PHE A 119 7.06 -5.17 13.50
C PHE A 119 7.85 -5.54 14.76
N LYS A 120 7.36 -5.17 15.94
CA LYS A 120 8.02 -5.55 17.21
C LYS A 120 8.17 -7.06 17.33
N LYS A 121 7.12 -7.82 17.03
CA LYS A 121 7.16 -9.30 17.06
C LYS A 121 8.11 -9.87 16.00
N SER A 122 8.04 -9.36 14.77
CA SER A 122 8.95 -9.80 13.70
C SER A 122 10.40 -9.50 14.08
N LYS A 123 10.70 -8.35 14.68
CA LYS A 123 12.04 -8.02 15.18
C LYS A 123 12.53 -8.99 16.25
N GLU A 124 11.68 -9.40 17.18
CA GLU A 124 12.00 -10.42 18.18
C GLU A 124 12.34 -11.78 17.51
N VAL A 125 11.56 -12.20 16.51
CA VAL A 125 11.83 -13.41 15.72
C VAL A 125 13.15 -13.30 14.94
N GLY A 126 13.39 -12.16 14.29
CA GLY A 126 14.62 -11.90 13.56
C GLY A 126 15.86 -11.95 14.45
N LEU A 127 15.78 -11.37 15.65
CA LEU A 127 16.85 -11.44 16.65
C LEU A 127 17.13 -12.88 17.08
N GLN A 128 16.09 -13.69 17.30
CA GLN A 128 16.24 -15.10 17.66
C GLN A 128 16.94 -15.89 16.54
N LEU A 129 16.52 -15.70 15.29
CA LEU A 129 17.15 -16.34 14.12
C LEU A 129 18.64 -15.98 14.01
N GLN A 130 18.97 -14.70 14.21
CA GLN A 130 20.35 -14.23 14.19
C GLN A 130 21.18 -14.79 15.35
N GLU A 131 20.61 -14.88 16.56
CA GLU A 131 21.29 -15.47 17.72
C GLU A 131 21.62 -16.94 17.47
N ASP A 132 20.66 -17.71 16.96
CA ASP A 132 20.84 -19.13 16.68
C ASP A 132 21.85 -19.37 15.56
N LEU A 133 21.84 -18.56 14.51
CA LEU A 133 22.89 -18.60 13.47
C LEU A 133 24.28 -18.32 14.06
N MET A 134 24.39 -17.33 14.95
CA MET A 134 25.65 -17.01 15.60
C MET A 134 26.13 -18.11 16.54
N LYS A 135 25.23 -18.84 17.23
CA LYS A 135 25.59 -20.02 18.03
C LYS A 135 26.24 -21.09 17.16
N VAL A 136 25.61 -21.46 16.04
CA VAL A 136 26.13 -22.48 15.12
C VAL A 136 27.50 -22.09 14.56
N LEU A 137 27.69 -20.80 14.20
CA LEU A 137 29.00 -20.30 13.74
C LEU A 137 30.10 -20.38 14.80
N ASN A 138 29.76 -20.11 16.07
CA ASN A 138 30.72 -20.20 17.19
C ASN A 138 31.04 -21.65 17.57
N GLU A 139 30.07 -22.55 17.47
CA GLU A 139 30.26 -23.99 17.64
C GLU A 139 31.24 -24.55 16.60
N LEU A 140 31.08 -24.19 15.32
CA LEU A 140 31.98 -24.60 14.25
C LEU A 140 33.44 -24.18 14.54
N TYR A 141 33.65 -22.95 15.02
CA TYR A 141 34.98 -22.47 15.41
C TYR A 141 35.61 -23.34 16.51
N THR A 142 34.81 -23.75 17.50
CA THR A 142 35.26 -24.58 18.63
C THR A 142 35.62 -26.00 18.18
N VAL A 143 34.80 -26.61 17.31
CA VAL A 143 35.06 -27.93 16.72
C VAL A 143 36.32 -27.91 15.85
N MET A 144 36.48 -26.88 15.01
CA MET A 144 37.68 -26.68 14.18
C MET A 144 38.94 -26.58 15.04
N LYS A 145 38.91 -25.80 16.13
CA LYS A 145 40.07 -25.64 17.03
C LYS A 145 40.47 -26.97 17.68
N THR A 146 39.50 -27.79 18.05
CA THR A 146 39.71 -29.13 18.60
C THR A 146 40.36 -30.06 17.57
N TYR A 147 39.87 -30.04 16.33
CA TYR A 147 40.49 -30.77 15.22
C TYR A 147 41.95 -30.34 14.99
N HIS A 148 42.22 -29.03 14.92
CA HIS A 148 43.58 -28.51 14.71
C HIS A 148 44.55 -28.98 15.81
N MET A 149 44.12 -28.96 17.07
CA MET A 149 44.92 -29.44 18.20
C MET A 149 45.27 -30.94 18.07
N TYR A 150 44.27 -31.80 17.87
CA TYR A 150 44.53 -33.25 17.75
C TYR A 150 45.31 -33.60 16.48
N ASN A 151 45.12 -32.86 15.39
CA ASN A 151 45.89 -33.03 14.18
C ASN A 151 47.37 -32.68 14.41
N ALA A 152 47.66 -31.57 15.10
CA ALA A 152 49.03 -31.19 15.47
C ALA A 152 49.69 -32.24 16.38
N ASP A 153 48.97 -32.75 17.37
CA ASP A 153 49.44 -33.82 18.26
C ASP A 153 49.73 -35.13 17.50
N SER A 154 48.92 -35.45 16.50
CA SER A 154 49.12 -36.60 15.61
C SER A 154 50.38 -36.43 14.75
N ILE A 155 50.58 -35.25 14.15
CA ILE A 155 51.77 -34.93 13.35
C ILE A 155 53.03 -34.99 14.23
N SER A 156 52.99 -34.43 15.44
CA SER A 156 54.12 -34.48 16.38
C SER A 156 54.47 -35.91 16.79
N ALA A 157 53.46 -36.74 17.10
CA ALA A 157 53.67 -38.14 17.43
C ALA A 157 54.24 -38.94 16.24
N GLN A 158 53.78 -38.66 15.02
CA GLN A 158 54.31 -39.27 13.80
C GLN A 158 55.79 -38.93 13.56
N SER A 159 56.18 -37.67 13.76
CA SER A 159 57.59 -37.25 13.64
C SER A 159 58.48 -37.97 14.65
N LYS A 160 58.05 -38.08 15.91
CA LYS A 160 58.78 -38.82 16.95
C LYS A 160 58.89 -40.32 16.63
N LEU A 161 57.85 -40.92 16.06
CA LEU A 161 57.87 -42.32 15.61
C LEU A 161 58.91 -42.50 14.49
N LYS A 162 58.87 -41.66 13.44
CA LYS A 162 59.85 -41.69 12.33
C LYS A 162 61.29 -41.53 12.81
N GLU A 163 61.53 -40.70 13.82
CA GLU A 163 62.86 -40.56 14.42
C GLU A 163 63.31 -41.84 15.15
N ALA A 164 62.40 -42.52 15.87
CA ALA A 164 62.71 -43.80 16.50
C ALA A 164 62.99 -44.90 15.49
N GLU A 165 62.22 -44.96 14.40
CA GLU A 165 62.45 -45.88 13.27
C GLU A 165 63.85 -45.67 12.66
N LYS A 166 64.24 -44.41 12.41
CA LYS A 166 65.60 -44.09 11.93
C LYS A 166 66.70 -44.46 12.93
N GLN A 167 66.44 -44.37 14.24
CA GLN A 167 67.41 -44.75 15.28
C GLN A 167 67.57 -46.27 15.37
N GLU A 168 66.48 -47.01 15.21
CA GLU A 168 66.46 -48.47 15.14
C GLU A 168 67.24 -48.97 13.90
N GLU A 169 66.95 -48.44 12.70
CA GLU A 169 67.67 -48.77 11.46
C GLU A 169 69.18 -48.49 11.58
N LYS A 170 69.57 -47.39 12.24
CA LYS A 170 70.99 -47.06 12.48
C LYS A 170 71.68 -48.02 13.45
N GLN A 171 70.99 -48.56 14.45
CA GLN A 171 71.58 -49.53 15.39
C GLN A 171 71.62 -50.93 14.79
N ILE A 172 70.57 -51.37 14.11
CA ILE A 172 70.54 -52.65 13.41
C ILE A 172 71.57 -52.67 12.27
N GLY A 173 71.67 -51.58 11.47
CA GLY A 173 72.65 -51.47 10.38
C GLY A 173 74.11 -51.38 10.85
N LYS A 174 74.38 -50.90 12.09
CA LYS A 174 75.71 -50.96 12.72
C LYS A 174 76.05 -52.37 13.23
N SER A 175 75.06 -53.14 13.67
CA SER A 175 75.23 -54.53 14.08
C SER A 175 75.59 -55.44 12.89
N VAL A 176 74.93 -55.26 11.74
CA VAL A 176 75.22 -56.05 10.51
C VAL A 176 76.62 -55.75 9.95
N LYS A 177 77.05 -54.49 9.91
CA LYS A 177 78.39 -54.09 9.39
C LYS A 177 79.58 -54.54 10.25
N GLN A 178 79.36 -54.92 11.52
CA GLN A 178 80.42 -55.43 12.39
C GLN A 178 80.53 -56.96 12.38
N GLU A 179 79.47 -57.68 12.00
CA GLU A 179 79.54 -59.13 11.78
C GLU A 179 80.35 -59.48 10.53
N ASP A 180 80.29 -58.67 9.46
CA ASP A 180 81.08 -58.87 8.23
C ASP A 180 82.61 -58.60 8.38
N LYS A 181 83.06 -57.98 9.49
CA LYS A 181 84.49 -57.66 9.71
C LYS A 181 85.26 -58.68 10.55
N GLN A 182 84.64 -59.82 10.93
CA GLN A 182 85.34 -60.87 11.67
C GLN A 182 85.68 -62.06 10.75
N THR A 183 86.81 -61.96 10.05
CA THR A 183 87.55 -63.13 9.55
C THR A 183 88.39 -63.75 10.68
N PRO A 184 88.63 -65.08 10.66
CA PRO A 184 89.14 -65.80 11.83
C PRO A 184 90.67 -65.85 11.86
N ARG A 185 91.30 -65.43 12.95
CA ARG A 185 92.65 -65.92 13.31
C ARG A 185 92.94 -65.85 14.82
N SER A 186 93.11 -67.05 15.35
CA SER A 186 93.86 -67.52 16.52
C SER A 186 93.43 -67.13 17.96
N PRO A 187 93.60 -68.06 18.92
CA PRO A 187 93.00 -67.98 20.24
C PRO A 187 94.02 -67.58 21.30
N ASP A 188 93.77 -66.51 22.05
CA ASP A 188 93.98 -66.55 23.50
C ASP A 188 93.47 -65.29 24.23
N SER A 189 92.88 -65.54 25.40
CA SER A 189 92.54 -64.59 26.47
C SER A 189 91.71 -63.35 26.08
N THR A 190 90.38 -63.47 26.16
CA THR A 190 89.37 -62.41 26.51
C THR A 190 87.96 -62.89 26.14
N SER A 191 87.53 -64.05 26.63
CA SER A 191 86.19 -64.60 26.37
C SER A 191 85.07 -63.90 27.18
N ASN A 192 85.37 -63.30 28.33
CA ASN A 192 84.36 -62.64 29.17
C ASN A 192 83.93 -61.26 28.65
N VAL A 193 84.85 -60.47 28.09
CA VAL A 193 84.54 -59.10 27.60
C VAL A 193 83.67 -59.13 26.33
N LYS A 194 83.87 -60.12 25.45
CA LYS A 194 83.07 -60.27 24.21
C LYS A 194 81.62 -60.72 24.44
N PHE A 195 81.35 -61.44 25.54
CA PHE A 195 80.01 -61.91 25.89
C PHE A 195 79.18 -60.79 26.53
N GLU A 196 79.79 -60.00 27.41
CA GLU A 196 79.16 -58.79 27.98
C GLU A 196 78.80 -57.78 26.89
N GLU A 197 79.69 -57.52 25.94
CA GLU A 197 79.46 -56.53 24.88
C GLU A 197 78.32 -56.95 23.93
N LYS A 198 78.21 -58.25 23.59
CA LYS A 198 77.06 -58.80 22.84
C LYS A 198 75.76 -58.73 23.63
N HIS A 199 75.79 -58.97 24.95
CA HIS A 199 74.60 -58.93 25.81
C HIS A 199 74.09 -57.49 26.02
N VAL A 200 75.00 -56.53 26.21
CA VAL A 200 74.70 -55.09 26.33
C VAL A 200 74.07 -54.56 25.03
N ARG A 201 74.59 -54.94 23.85
CA ARG A 201 74.02 -54.57 22.54
C ARG A 201 72.65 -55.18 22.28
N ARG A 202 72.44 -56.46 22.63
CA ARG A 202 71.12 -57.12 22.52
C ARG A 202 70.08 -56.48 23.45
N SER A 203 70.52 -55.94 24.60
CA SER A 203 69.66 -55.18 25.52
C SER A 203 69.30 -53.78 24.99
N SER A 204 70.22 -53.11 24.28
CA SER A 204 69.98 -51.77 23.72
C SER A 204 69.00 -51.80 22.55
N VAL A 205 69.10 -52.82 21.68
CA VAL A 205 68.16 -53.05 20.56
C VAL A 205 66.75 -53.30 21.10
N LYS A 206 66.59 -54.21 22.09
CA LYS A 206 65.29 -54.46 22.74
C LYS A 206 64.70 -53.21 23.41
N LYS A 207 65.54 -52.32 23.97
CA LYS A 207 65.10 -51.06 24.58
C LYS A 207 64.56 -50.08 23.53
N ILE A 208 65.15 -50.07 22.33
CA ILE A 208 64.72 -49.21 21.21
C ILE A 208 63.46 -49.77 20.55
N GLU A 209 63.36 -51.09 20.36
CA GLU A 209 62.13 -51.75 19.90
C GLU A 209 60.96 -51.39 20.83
N LYS A 210 61.13 -51.53 22.15
CA LYS A 210 60.10 -51.16 23.13
C LYS A 210 59.76 -49.66 23.10
N MET A 211 60.74 -48.81 22.84
CA MET A 211 60.52 -47.36 22.70
C MET A 211 59.72 -47.04 21.42
N LYS A 212 60.06 -47.68 20.30
CA LYS A 212 59.33 -47.57 19.03
C LYS A 212 57.90 -48.07 19.17
N GLU A 213 57.70 -49.24 19.79
CA GLU A 213 56.37 -49.79 20.03
C GLU A 213 55.50 -48.83 20.86
N LYS A 214 56.07 -48.23 21.91
CA LYS A 214 55.39 -47.17 22.69
C LYS A 214 55.04 -45.94 21.84
N ARG A 215 55.95 -45.49 20.97
CA ARG A 215 55.69 -44.36 20.05
C ARG A 215 54.66 -44.71 18.98
N GLN A 216 54.65 -45.96 18.50
CA GLN A 216 53.68 -46.49 17.55
C GLN A 216 52.29 -46.48 18.16
N ALA A 217 52.12 -47.03 19.37
CA ALA A 217 50.86 -47.01 20.09
C ALA A 217 50.35 -45.56 20.29
N LYS A 218 51.24 -44.64 20.68
CA LYS A 218 50.88 -43.23 20.88
C LYS A 218 50.48 -42.53 19.58
N TYR A 219 51.18 -42.79 18.48
CA TYR A 219 50.81 -42.29 17.16
C TYR A 219 49.46 -42.83 16.72
N THR A 220 49.20 -44.14 16.86
CA THR A 220 47.91 -44.75 16.50
C THR A 220 46.77 -44.13 17.31
N GLU A 221 46.95 -43.92 18.61
CA GLU A 221 45.96 -43.25 19.49
C GLU A 221 45.69 -41.80 19.03
N ASN A 222 46.74 -41.00 18.84
CA ASN A 222 46.60 -39.60 18.42
C ASN A 222 46.01 -39.49 17.01
N ARG A 223 46.39 -40.38 16.09
CA ARG A 223 45.82 -40.45 14.73
C ARG A 223 44.33 -40.76 14.78
N LEU A 224 43.90 -41.69 15.62
CA LEU A 224 42.48 -41.99 15.78
C LEU A 224 41.70 -40.79 16.34
N LYS A 225 42.26 -40.07 17.33
CA LYS A 225 41.67 -38.83 17.86
C LYS A 225 41.54 -37.75 16.78
N ALA A 226 42.58 -37.55 15.97
CA ALA A 226 42.57 -36.60 14.86
C ALA A 226 41.52 -36.97 13.79
N ILE A 227 41.39 -38.27 13.45
CA ILE A 227 40.36 -38.74 12.51
C ILE A 227 38.95 -38.48 13.05
N LYS A 228 38.69 -38.81 14.32
CA LYS A 228 37.38 -38.56 14.95
C LYS A 228 37.03 -37.08 14.95
N ALA A 229 37.96 -36.22 15.37
CA ALA A 229 37.72 -34.78 15.39
C ALA A 229 37.60 -34.16 14.01
N ARG A 230 38.29 -34.71 12.99
CA ARG A 230 38.09 -34.29 11.60
C ARG A 230 36.70 -34.65 11.11
N ASN A 231 36.21 -35.85 11.41
CA ASN A 231 34.85 -36.25 11.02
C ASN A 231 33.80 -35.37 11.71
N GLU A 232 33.98 -35.08 13.01
CA GLU A 232 33.12 -34.14 13.74
C GLU A 232 33.13 -32.75 13.11
N TYR A 233 34.31 -32.26 12.73
CA TYR A 233 34.43 -30.98 12.04
C TYR A 233 33.70 -30.97 10.68
N LEU A 234 33.81 -32.02 9.88
CA LEU A 234 33.11 -32.11 8.61
C LEU A 234 31.58 -32.15 8.79
N LEU A 235 31.08 -32.86 9.82
CA LEU A 235 29.64 -32.88 10.14
C LEU A 235 29.14 -31.51 10.60
N ALA A 236 29.87 -30.85 11.50
CA ALA A 236 29.55 -29.51 11.97
C ALA A 236 29.61 -28.47 10.83
N LEU A 237 30.55 -28.63 9.89
CA LEU A 237 30.68 -27.76 8.72
C LEU A 237 29.46 -27.87 7.81
N GLU A 238 28.99 -29.09 7.52
CA GLU A 238 27.80 -29.32 6.70
C GLU A 238 26.55 -28.74 7.36
N ALA A 239 26.36 -28.99 8.67
CA ALA A 239 25.25 -28.42 9.43
C ALA A 239 25.27 -26.88 9.45
N THR A 240 26.45 -26.28 9.65
CA THR A 240 26.62 -24.83 9.65
C THR A 240 26.28 -24.22 8.30
N ASN A 241 26.75 -24.83 7.20
CA ASN A 241 26.44 -24.36 5.85
C ASN A 241 24.93 -24.45 5.56
N ALA A 242 24.27 -25.53 5.99
CA ALA A 242 22.82 -25.67 5.86
C ALA A 242 22.06 -24.60 6.67
N SER A 243 22.48 -24.29 7.90
CA SER A 243 21.89 -23.21 8.71
C SER A 243 22.08 -21.83 8.09
N VAL A 244 23.28 -21.53 7.58
CA VAL A 244 23.56 -20.28 6.86
C VAL A 244 22.67 -20.19 5.62
N PHE A 245 22.61 -21.24 4.79
CA PHE A 245 21.77 -21.27 3.60
C PHE A 245 20.30 -21.02 3.96
N LYS A 246 19.77 -21.76 4.95
CA LYS A 246 18.38 -21.62 5.38
C LYS A 246 18.07 -20.17 5.81
N TYR A 247 18.92 -19.58 6.64
CA TYR A 247 18.73 -18.20 7.10
C TYR A 247 18.65 -17.20 5.94
N TYR A 248 19.63 -17.25 5.03
CA TYR A 248 19.75 -16.26 3.96
C TYR A 248 18.75 -16.46 2.82
N ILE A 249 18.34 -17.69 2.52
CA ILE A 249 17.51 -18.01 1.37
C ILE A 249 16.03 -18.12 1.72
N HIS A 250 15.71 -18.54 2.94
CA HIS A 250 14.33 -18.79 3.36
C HIS A 250 13.92 -17.87 4.52
N ASP A 251 14.58 -17.99 5.68
CA ASP A 251 14.09 -17.36 6.91
C ASP A 251 14.04 -15.83 6.81
N LEU A 252 14.98 -15.20 6.12
CA LEU A 252 14.94 -13.74 5.87
C LEU A 252 13.75 -13.31 5.02
N SER A 253 13.38 -14.10 4.00
CA SER A 253 12.22 -13.79 3.16
C SER A 253 10.93 -13.92 3.97
N ASP A 254 10.77 -15.02 4.69
CA ASP A 254 9.61 -15.29 5.53
C ASP A 254 9.47 -14.24 6.65
N LEU A 255 10.59 -13.75 7.18
CA LEU A 255 10.62 -12.68 8.17
C LEU A 255 10.11 -11.34 7.60
N ILE A 256 10.48 -11.01 6.36
CA ILE A 256 10.00 -9.80 5.68
C ILE A 256 8.49 -9.91 5.45
N ASP A 257 8.00 -11.06 4.99
CA ASP A 257 6.57 -11.31 4.81
C ASP A 257 5.80 -11.17 6.14
N CYS A 258 6.41 -11.62 7.25
CA CYS A 258 5.86 -11.41 8.60
C CYS A 258 5.78 -9.93 8.97
N CYS A 259 6.75 -9.09 8.58
CA CYS A 259 6.71 -7.63 8.80
C CYS A 259 5.60 -6.94 8.00
N ASP A 260 5.18 -7.53 6.87
CA ASP A 260 4.20 -6.96 5.93
C ASP A 260 2.79 -7.54 6.07
N LEU A 261 2.58 -8.46 7.02
CA LEU A 261 1.34 -9.20 7.17
C LEU A 261 0.14 -8.25 7.30
N GLY A 262 -0.70 -8.24 6.26
CA GLY A 262 -1.92 -7.45 6.22
C GLY A 262 -1.76 -5.95 5.94
N TYR A 263 -0.53 -5.42 5.83
CA TYR A 263 -0.29 -4.00 5.58
C TYR A 263 -0.92 -3.54 4.26
N HIS A 264 -0.52 -4.16 3.15
CA HIS A 264 -1.02 -3.82 1.81
C HIS A 264 -2.53 -4.02 1.66
N ALA A 265 -3.06 -5.12 2.21
CA ALA A 265 -4.49 -5.41 2.15
C ALA A 265 -5.31 -4.35 2.90
N SER A 266 -4.82 -3.91 4.07
CA SER A 266 -5.50 -2.89 4.88
C SER A 266 -5.41 -1.51 4.24
N LEU A 267 -4.25 -1.14 3.71
CA LEU A 267 -4.05 0.08 2.94
C LEU A 267 -4.99 0.14 1.72
N ASN A 268 -5.06 -0.94 0.94
CA ASN A 268 -5.97 -1.07 -0.19
C ASN A 268 -7.44 -0.88 0.21
N ARG A 269 -7.88 -1.44 1.35
CA ARG A 269 -9.27 -1.23 1.82
C ARG A 269 -9.55 0.22 2.21
N ALA A 270 -8.61 0.89 2.88
CA ALA A 270 -8.75 2.30 3.24
C ALA A 270 -8.84 3.18 1.99
N LEU A 271 -7.94 2.99 1.01
CA LEU A 271 -7.95 3.73 -0.25
C LEU A 271 -9.17 3.40 -1.13
N ARG A 272 -9.68 2.18 -1.11
CA ARG A 272 -10.95 1.85 -1.78
C ARG A 272 -12.15 2.54 -1.14
N THR A 273 -12.12 2.78 0.17
CA THR A 273 -13.15 3.57 0.85
C THR A 273 -13.12 5.01 0.34
N PHE A 274 -11.94 5.60 0.17
CA PHE A 274 -11.77 6.91 -0.48
C PHE A 274 -12.36 6.92 -1.90
N LEU A 275 -11.93 5.98 -2.75
CA LEU A 275 -12.41 5.91 -4.14
C LEU A 275 -13.93 5.74 -4.23
N SER A 276 -14.52 4.92 -3.35
CA SER A 276 -15.96 4.73 -3.30
C SER A 276 -16.69 6.01 -2.87
N ALA A 277 -16.13 6.80 -1.96
CA ALA A 277 -16.75 8.03 -1.51
C ALA A 277 -16.75 9.09 -2.62
N GLU A 278 -15.62 9.26 -3.31
CA GLU A 278 -15.50 10.17 -4.47
C GLU A 278 -16.46 9.77 -5.61
N LEU A 279 -16.55 8.47 -5.93
CA LEU A 279 -17.46 7.99 -6.97
C LEU A 279 -18.94 8.29 -6.65
N ASN A 280 -19.35 8.12 -5.39
CA ASN A 280 -20.72 8.44 -4.98
C ASN A 280 -21.00 9.96 -5.05
N LEU A 281 -20.02 10.80 -4.69
CA LEU A 281 -20.15 12.25 -4.81
C LEU A 281 -20.33 12.67 -6.28
N GLU A 282 -19.50 12.14 -7.18
CA GLU A 282 -19.62 12.42 -8.62
C GLU A 282 -20.96 11.93 -9.20
N GLN A 283 -21.42 10.75 -8.78
CA GLN A 283 -22.74 10.25 -9.19
C GLN A 283 -23.89 11.16 -8.71
N SER A 284 -23.87 11.55 -7.43
CA SER A 284 -24.88 12.45 -6.87
C SER A 284 -24.90 13.81 -7.59
N LYS A 285 -23.72 14.33 -7.92
CA LYS A 285 -23.57 15.56 -8.71
C LYS A 285 -24.17 15.40 -10.10
N HIS A 286 -23.86 14.30 -10.79
CA HIS A 286 -24.37 14.02 -12.13
C HIS A 286 -25.90 13.96 -12.16
N GLU A 287 -26.52 13.26 -11.22
CA GLU A 287 -28.00 13.19 -11.11
C GLU A 287 -28.66 14.56 -10.95
N GLY A 288 -28.03 15.46 -10.20
CA GLY A 288 -28.57 16.80 -10.00
C GLY A 288 -28.36 17.73 -11.18
N LEU A 289 -27.27 17.56 -11.94
CA LEU A 289 -27.05 18.27 -13.20
C LEU A 289 -28.03 17.81 -14.28
N ASP A 290 -28.31 16.51 -14.37
CA ASP A 290 -29.30 15.93 -15.30
C ASP A 290 -30.71 16.50 -15.04
N ALA A 291 -31.10 16.64 -13.77
CA ALA A 291 -32.37 17.27 -13.41
C ALA A 291 -32.45 18.76 -13.83
N ILE A 292 -31.34 19.49 -13.79
CA ILE A 292 -31.27 20.88 -14.27
C ILE A 292 -31.35 20.91 -15.80
N GLU A 293 -30.61 20.04 -16.48
CA GLU A 293 -30.64 19.92 -17.94
C GLU A 293 -32.07 19.67 -18.43
N ASN A 294 -32.78 18.72 -17.83
CA ASN A 294 -34.18 18.46 -18.13
C ASN A 294 -35.08 19.70 -17.90
N ALA A 295 -34.83 20.48 -16.86
CA ALA A 295 -35.60 21.70 -16.62
C ALA A 295 -35.32 22.79 -17.66
N VAL A 296 -34.07 22.89 -18.13
CA VAL A 296 -33.67 23.80 -19.20
C VAL A 296 -34.33 23.42 -20.52
N GLU A 297 -34.40 22.12 -20.84
CA GLU A 297 -35.12 21.62 -22.02
C GLU A 297 -36.63 21.93 -21.97
N ASN A 298 -37.20 22.04 -20.77
CA ASN A 298 -38.61 22.35 -20.54
C ASN A 298 -38.92 23.86 -20.44
N LEU A 299 -37.99 24.74 -20.82
CA LEU A 299 -38.26 26.19 -20.92
C LEU A 299 -39.26 26.48 -22.06
N ASP A 300 -40.43 27.01 -21.73
CA ASP A 300 -41.50 27.24 -22.71
C ASP A 300 -42.24 28.56 -22.47
N ALA A 301 -41.96 29.54 -23.34
CA ALA A 301 -42.58 30.86 -23.29
C ALA A 301 -44.10 30.85 -23.55
N ASN A 302 -44.61 29.92 -24.37
CA ASN A 302 -46.05 29.85 -24.65
C ASN A 302 -46.81 29.25 -23.47
N SER A 303 -46.28 28.18 -22.89
CA SER A 303 -46.82 27.57 -21.67
C SER A 303 -46.80 28.57 -20.50
N ASP A 304 -45.69 29.29 -20.32
CA ASP A 304 -45.58 30.33 -19.28
C ASP A 304 -46.56 31.49 -19.51
N LYS A 305 -46.72 31.95 -20.75
CA LYS A 305 -47.73 32.98 -21.11
C LYS A 305 -49.13 32.50 -20.80
N GLN A 306 -49.49 31.28 -21.18
CA GLN A 306 -50.80 30.70 -20.91
C GLN A 306 -51.04 30.63 -19.40
N ARG A 307 -50.07 30.11 -18.64
CA ARG A 307 -50.14 30.02 -17.18
C ARG A 307 -50.28 31.40 -16.53
N LEU A 308 -49.60 32.43 -17.04
CA LEU A 308 -49.73 33.80 -16.57
C LEU A 308 -51.15 34.34 -16.79
N MET A 309 -51.71 34.15 -17.99
CA MET A 309 -53.06 34.59 -18.32
C MET A 309 -54.12 33.87 -17.48
N GLU A 310 -53.95 32.56 -17.24
CA GLU A 310 -54.82 31.77 -16.37
C GLU A 310 -54.73 32.22 -14.91
N MET A 311 -53.52 32.49 -14.42
CA MET A 311 -53.26 32.93 -13.06
C MET A 311 -53.87 34.31 -12.76
N TYR A 312 -53.81 35.21 -13.74
CA TYR A 312 -54.38 36.56 -13.65
C TYR A 312 -55.60 36.72 -14.57
N ASN A 313 -56.47 35.70 -14.63
CA ASN A 313 -57.62 35.71 -15.54
C ASN A 313 -58.48 36.97 -15.39
N ASN A 314 -58.74 37.43 -14.16
CA ASN A 314 -59.52 38.65 -13.92
C ASN A 314 -58.89 39.93 -14.48
N VAL A 315 -57.58 39.94 -14.73
CA VAL A 315 -56.84 41.07 -15.31
C VAL A 315 -56.90 41.04 -16.84
N PHE A 316 -56.83 39.83 -17.42
CA PHE A 316 -56.73 39.63 -18.86
C PHE A 316 -58.04 39.18 -19.53
N CYS A 317 -59.10 38.93 -18.76
CA CYS A 317 -60.39 38.56 -19.31
C CYS A 317 -60.97 39.72 -20.14
N PRO A 318 -61.44 39.46 -21.37
CA PRO A 318 -62.02 40.52 -22.19
C PRO A 318 -63.28 41.08 -21.51
N PRO A 319 -63.49 42.41 -21.52
CA PRO A 319 -64.70 43.00 -21.00
C PRO A 319 -65.92 42.57 -21.83
N MET A 320 -67.12 42.73 -21.26
CA MET A 320 -68.35 42.52 -22.01
C MET A 320 -68.39 43.45 -23.22
N LYS A 321 -68.92 42.95 -24.34
CA LYS A 321 -69.11 43.75 -25.55
C LYS A 321 -70.03 44.93 -25.23
N PHE A 322 -69.68 46.12 -25.69
CA PHE A 322 -70.57 47.27 -25.60
C PHE A 322 -71.83 47.02 -26.42
N GLU A 323 -72.98 47.30 -25.82
CA GLU A 323 -74.28 47.17 -26.45
C GLU A 323 -74.87 48.56 -26.76
N PHE A 324 -75.63 48.66 -27.84
CA PHE A 324 -76.38 49.87 -28.16
C PHE A 324 -77.33 50.21 -26.99
N GLN A 325 -77.29 51.46 -26.53
CA GLN A 325 -78.14 51.95 -25.45
C GLN A 325 -79.23 52.85 -26.04
N PRO A 326 -80.49 52.38 -26.14
CA PRO A 326 -81.58 53.18 -26.68
C PRO A 326 -81.81 54.46 -25.87
N HIS A 327 -81.85 55.61 -26.55
CA HIS A 327 -82.13 56.88 -25.91
C HIS A 327 -83.64 57.15 -25.93
N MET A 328 -84.25 57.46 -24.78
CA MET A 328 -85.67 57.87 -24.67
C MET A 328 -86.67 56.88 -25.30
N GLY A 329 -86.37 55.57 -25.23
CA GLY A 329 -87.27 54.53 -25.75
C GLY A 329 -87.21 54.38 -27.28
N ASP A 330 -86.09 54.75 -27.91
CA ASP A 330 -85.83 54.44 -29.32
C ASP A 330 -86.07 52.95 -29.61
N MET A 331 -86.92 52.68 -30.59
CA MET A 331 -87.34 51.33 -30.98
C MET A 331 -86.41 50.74 -32.05
N GLU A 332 -85.57 51.57 -32.67
CA GLU A 332 -84.64 51.16 -33.70
C GLU A 332 -83.29 50.77 -33.10
N SER A 333 -82.75 49.63 -33.53
CA SER A 333 -81.45 49.09 -33.05
C SER A 333 -80.53 48.66 -34.20
N GLN A 334 -80.94 48.97 -35.43
CA GLN A 334 -80.26 48.57 -36.66
C GLN A 334 -80.08 49.78 -37.58
N LEU A 335 -79.20 49.64 -38.57
CA LEU A 335 -78.98 50.68 -39.57
C LEU A 335 -80.23 50.89 -40.43
N CYS A 336 -80.76 52.12 -40.43
CA CYS A 336 -81.79 52.51 -41.40
C CYS A 336 -81.13 52.89 -42.74
N ALA A 337 -81.32 52.05 -43.75
CA ALA A 337 -80.75 52.23 -45.09
C ALA A 337 -81.80 52.67 -46.14
N GLN A 338 -82.84 53.40 -45.71
CA GLN A 338 -83.87 53.93 -46.60
C GLN A 338 -83.42 55.27 -47.23
N GLN A 339 -84.06 55.69 -48.32
CA GLN A 339 -83.82 57.01 -48.90
C GLN A 339 -84.33 58.10 -47.93
N PRO A 340 -83.59 59.21 -47.72
CA PRO A 340 -82.44 59.68 -48.51
C PRO A 340 -81.06 59.23 -47.99
N VAL A 341 -80.95 58.60 -46.82
CA VAL A 341 -79.66 58.30 -46.16
C VAL A 341 -78.88 57.16 -46.82
N GLN A 342 -79.53 56.35 -47.65
CA GLN A 342 -78.90 55.19 -48.31
C GLN A 342 -77.68 55.55 -49.18
N SER A 343 -77.73 56.66 -49.93
CA SER A 343 -76.65 57.06 -50.85
C SER A 343 -75.38 57.45 -50.08
N GLU A 344 -75.54 58.19 -48.98
CA GLU A 344 -74.46 58.56 -48.06
C GLU A 344 -73.84 57.33 -47.39
N LEU A 345 -74.66 56.37 -46.96
CA LEU A 345 -74.19 55.10 -46.40
C LEU A 345 -73.38 54.26 -47.40
N VAL A 346 -73.82 54.18 -48.66
CA VAL A 346 -73.09 53.48 -49.74
C VAL A 346 -71.75 54.16 -50.02
N GLN A 347 -71.73 55.49 -50.12
CA GLN A 347 -70.49 56.25 -50.31
C GLN A 347 -69.53 56.03 -49.13
N ARG A 348 -70.06 56.06 -47.90
CA ARG A 348 -69.26 55.81 -46.70
C ARG A 348 -68.69 54.40 -46.66
N CYS A 349 -69.47 53.40 -47.06
CA CYS A 349 -69.01 52.01 -47.15
C CYS A 349 -67.84 51.87 -48.14
N GLN A 350 -67.94 52.46 -49.33
CA GLN A 350 -66.85 52.46 -50.32
C GLN A 350 -65.59 53.16 -49.82
N GLN A 351 -65.75 54.30 -49.13
CA GLN A 351 -64.62 55.01 -48.49
C GLN A 351 -63.95 54.19 -47.39
N LEU A 352 -64.73 53.50 -46.56
CA LEU A 352 -64.19 52.62 -45.51
C LEU A 352 -63.47 51.43 -46.14
N GLN A 353 -64.01 50.87 -47.22
CA GLN A 353 -63.40 49.74 -47.91
C GLN A 353 -62.05 50.14 -48.54
N SER A 354 -61.96 51.27 -49.24
CA SER A 354 -60.70 51.73 -49.82
C SER A 354 -59.66 52.02 -48.75
N ARG A 355 -60.05 52.69 -47.66
CA ARG A 355 -59.17 52.97 -46.52
C ARG A 355 -58.69 51.70 -45.83
N LEU A 356 -59.56 50.71 -45.63
CA LEU A 356 -59.17 49.42 -45.05
C LEU A 356 -58.18 48.67 -45.94
N SER A 357 -58.33 48.73 -47.26
CA SER A 357 -57.37 48.12 -48.17
C SER A 357 -55.97 48.74 -48.01
N THR A 358 -55.87 50.06 -47.95
CA THR A 358 -54.59 50.75 -47.72
C THR A 358 -54.00 50.39 -46.36
N LEU A 359 -54.80 50.47 -45.29
CA LEU A 359 -54.33 50.18 -43.93
C LEU A 359 -53.91 48.71 -43.75
N LYS A 360 -54.55 47.76 -44.44
CA LYS A 360 -54.13 46.35 -44.41
C LYS A 360 -52.76 46.15 -45.05
N ILE A 361 -52.52 46.79 -46.20
CA ILE A 361 -51.23 46.73 -46.87
C ILE A 361 -50.15 47.36 -45.98
N GLU A 362 -50.40 48.57 -45.47
CA GLU A 362 -49.46 49.26 -44.56
C GLU A 362 -49.19 48.43 -43.29
N ASN A 363 -50.20 47.77 -42.73
CA ASN A 363 -50.04 46.95 -41.51
C ASN A 363 -49.39 45.58 -41.78
N GLU A 364 -49.36 45.08 -43.02
CA GLU A 364 -48.59 43.89 -43.38
C GLU A 364 -47.12 44.21 -43.66
N GLU A 365 -46.83 45.47 -44.03
CA GLU A 365 -45.47 45.97 -44.28
C GLU A 365 -44.73 46.41 -43.00
N VAL A 366 -45.47 46.70 -41.91
CA VAL A 366 -44.96 47.01 -40.56
C VAL A 366 -44.81 45.73 -39.73
#